data_AF-A0A9E3QZG8-F1
#
_entry.id   AF-A0A9E3QZG8-F1
#
_cell.length_a   1.000
_cell.length_b   1.000
_cell.length_c   1.000
_cell.angle_alpha   90.00
_cell.angle_beta   90.00
_cell.angle_gamma   90.00
#
_symmetry.space_group_name_H-M   'P 1'
#
loop_
_entity.id
_entity.type
_entity.pdbx_description
1 polymer ?
#
loop_
_entity_poly.entity_id
_entity_poly.type
_entity_poly.pdbx_seq_one_letter_code
_entity_poly.pdbx_strand_id
1 'polypeptide(L)'
;MHPVLARYLDPDVLREALASDGDDAELLRTASAWAPAERTVLEAATTASDDGVQQAALTLATFAALKASEDDPQLALPLQHALGALMATGTSQEEARQMLALAFLDEAFAFDVPDLDFDAALVAETVASIGELVKLNDGDVDVIVQAFSHQTNQALRPLHYAATTALLSTAWDQGPQPITPEHAERALVRLLAERPGDELDAALDAVQALLKALSGRGLVGPLRLARLNESLALYAEELRDELEAAPEAVSPDDDATPPPLEPQDDERPDLTAEVSADALDDEDD
;
A
#
# COMPACT_ATOMS: atom_id res chain seq x y z
N MET A 1 17.07 5.16 -6.84
CA MET A 1 17.25 5.12 -5.35
C MET A 1 18.07 6.34 -4.88
N HIS A 2 17.77 6.94 -3.71
CA HIS A 2 18.55 8.09 -3.18
C HIS A 2 20.03 7.71 -2.92
N PRO A 3 21.04 8.52 -3.31
CA PRO A 3 22.45 8.11 -3.22
C PRO A 3 22.92 7.82 -1.80
N VAL A 4 22.47 8.62 -0.82
CA VAL A 4 22.77 8.38 0.60
C VAL A 4 22.12 7.09 1.11
N LEU A 5 20.91 6.77 0.65
CA LEU A 5 20.24 5.52 1.02
C LEU A 5 21.03 4.35 0.45
N ALA A 6 21.30 4.37 -0.85
CA ALA A 6 22.06 3.32 -1.55
C ALA A 6 23.44 3.08 -0.92
N ARG A 7 24.14 4.15 -0.51
CA ARG A 7 25.46 4.06 0.11
C ARG A 7 25.44 3.33 1.47
N TYR A 8 24.41 3.54 2.27
CA TYR A 8 24.35 3.05 3.65
C TYR A 8 23.45 1.81 3.83
N LEU A 9 22.90 1.27 2.74
CA LEU A 9 22.26 -0.05 2.74
C LEU A 9 23.28 -1.18 2.98
N ASP A 10 24.55 -0.98 2.62
CA ASP A 10 25.62 -1.94 2.91
C ASP A 10 26.05 -1.84 4.39
N PRO A 11 25.84 -2.89 5.20
CA PRO A 11 26.26 -2.96 6.60
C PRO A 11 27.73 -2.61 6.84
N ASP A 12 28.63 -3.00 5.95
CA ASP A 12 30.06 -2.80 6.14
C ASP A 12 30.43 -1.33 5.92
N VAL A 13 29.86 -0.72 4.87
CA VAL A 13 30.01 0.72 4.58
C VAL A 13 29.41 1.57 5.71
N LEU A 14 28.24 1.17 6.23
CA LEU A 14 27.61 1.84 7.36
C LEU A 14 28.48 1.81 8.61
N ARG A 15 29.05 0.64 8.96
CA ARG A 15 29.91 0.50 10.14
C ARG A 15 31.21 1.29 9.99
N GLU A 16 31.80 1.28 8.79
CA GLU A 16 32.98 2.09 8.50
C GLU A 16 32.68 3.59 8.66
N ALA A 17 31.54 4.05 8.14
CA ALA A 17 31.10 5.43 8.29
C ALA A 17 30.87 5.81 9.76
N LEU A 18 30.20 4.96 10.56
CA LEU A 18 29.97 5.19 11.99
C LEU A 18 31.25 5.18 12.83
N ALA A 19 32.24 4.38 12.44
CA ALA A 19 33.55 4.30 13.11
C ALA A 19 34.48 5.47 12.76
N SER A 20 34.15 6.23 11.72
CA SER A 20 34.88 7.44 11.35
C SER A 20 34.48 8.64 12.23
N ASP A 21 35.31 9.68 12.24
CA ASP A 21 35.03 10.97 12.90
C ASP A 21 34.76 12.10 11.88
N GLY A 22 34.14 11.76 10.73
CA GLY A 22 33.85 12.70 9.65
C GLY A 22 32.37 13.05 9.48
N ASP A 23 32.07 13.83 8.45
CA ASP A 23 30.71 14.30 8.10
C ASP A 23 29.71 13.15 7.96
N ASP A 24 30.15 12.01 7.44
CA ASP A 24 29.32 10.79 7.30
C ASP A 24 28.85 10.26 8.68
N ALA A 25 29.74 10.27 9.68
CA ALA A 25 29.40 9.83 11.03
C ALA A 25 28.45 10.83 11.71
N GLU A 26 28.63 12.13 11.49
CA GLU A 26 27.73 13.16 12.01
C GLU A 26 26.34 13.06 11.38
N LEU A 27 26.26 12.83 10.07
CA LEU A 27 25.00 12.59 9.36
C LEU A 27 24.26 11.39 9.94
N LEU A 28 24.94 10.25 10.10
CA LEU A 28 24.33 9.02 10.61
C LEU A 28 23.89 9.14 12.08
N ARG A 29 24.66 9.83 12.92
CA ARG A 29 24.27 10.13 14.32
C ARG A 29 23.08 11.09 14.40
N THR A 30 23.01 12.06 13.49
CA THR A 30 21.85 12.97 13.41
C THR A 30 20.62 12.21 12.93
N ALA A 31 20.77 11.35 11.93
CA ALA A 31 19.72 10.49 11.41
C ALA A 31 19.20 9.51 12.48
N SER A 32 20.09 8.91 13.29
CA SER A 32 19.66 8.01 14.36
C SER A 32 18.82 8.70 15.42
N ALA A 33 19.09 9.98 15.72
CA ALA A 33 18.30 10.76 16.67
C ALA A 33 16.87 11.04 16.18
N TRP A 34 16.57 10.79 14.90
CA TRP A 34 15.23 10.87 14.33
C TRP A 34 14.54 9.52 14.21
N ALA A 35 15.30 8.43 14.35
CA ALA A 35 14.78 7.08 14.25
C ALA A 35 14.07 6.67 15.56
N PRO A 36 12.98 5.90 15.48
CA PRO A 36 12.39 5.28 16.66
C PRO A 36 13.43 4.46 17.39
N ALA A 37 13.56 4.67 18.70
CA ALA A 37 14.52 3.98 19.55
C ALA A 37 16.00 4.14 19.13
N GLU A 38 16.43 5.37 18.81
CA GLU A 38 17.81 5.82 18.50
C GLU A 38 18.93 4.89 19.00
N ARG A 39 19.03 4.69 20.32
CA ARG A 39 20.09 3.89 20.94
C ARG A 39 20.14 2.46 20.43
N THR A 40 18.98 1.84 20.30
CA THR A 40 18.84 0.45 19.83
C THR A 40 19.27 0.34 18.37
N VAL A 41 18.96 1.34 17.54
CA VAL A 41 19.30 1.34 16.11
C VAL A 41 20.83 1.49 15.93
N LEU A 42 21.47 2.38 16.68
CA LEU A 42 22.94 2.54 16.64
C LEU A 42 23.67 1.30 17.18
N GLU A 43 23.20 0.72 18.29
CA GLU A 43 23.75 -0.51 18.85
C GLU A 43 23.60 -1.68 17.85
N ALA A 44 22.42 -1.83 17.24
CA ALA A 44 22.18 -2.87 16.25
C ALA A 44 23.07 -2.71 15.01
N ALA A 45 23.20 -1.50 14.47
CA ALA A 45 24.06 -1.22 13.31
C ALA A 45 25.54 -1.59 13.55
N THR A 46 26.00 -1.49 14.80
CA THR A 46 27.40 -1.70 15.16
C THR A 46 27.71 -3.11 15.67
N THR A 47 26.73 -3.81 16.27
CA THR A 47 27.00 -5.03 17.05
C THR A 47 26.08 -6.23 16.78
N ALA A 48 24.97 -6.07 16.05
CA ALA A 48 24.02 -7.16 15.85
C ALA A 48 24.50 -8.21 14.82
N SER A 49 23.80 -9.34 14.78
CA SER A 49 23.87 -10.33 13.70
C SER A 49 23.42 -9.72 12.36
N ASP A 50 23.70 -10.41 11.26
CA ASP A 50 23.47 -9.91 9.89
C ASP A 50 22.07 -9.32 9.69
N ASP A 51 20.99 -10.03 10.07
CA ASP A 51 19.61 -9.53 9.92
C ASP A 51 19.32 -8.27 10.74
N GLY A 52 19.83 -8.20 11.98
CA GLY A 52 19.64 -7.06 12.86
C GLY A 52 20.40 -5.82 12.38
N VAL A 53 21.57 -6.03 11.79
CA VAL A 53 22.34 -4.95 11.16
C VAL A 53 21.67 -4.49 9.87
N GLN A 54 21.11 -5.38 9.07
CA GLN A 54 20.40 -5.00 7.84
C GLN A 54 19.19 -4.10 8.13
N GLN A 55 18.39 -4.43 9.15
CA GLN A 55 17.25 -3.58 9.53
C GLN A 55 17.71 -2.22 10.08
N ALA A 56 18.78 -2.22 10.87
CA ALA A 56 19.37 -0.98 11.39
C ALA A 56 19.96 -0.12 10.26
N ALA A 57 20.61 -0.76 9.28
CA ALA A 57 21.14 -0.11 8.09
C ALA A 57 20.04 0.53 7.26
N LEU A 58 18.96 -0.22 6.98
CA LEU A 58 17.79 0.31 6.28
C LEU A 58 17.22 1.55 6.98
N THR A 59 17.05 1.46 8.30
CA THR A 59 16.53 2.56 9.11
C THR A 59 17.46 3.77 9.04
N LEU A 60 18.75 3.62 9.36
CA LEU A 60 19.70 4.72 9.37
C LEU A 60 19.91 5.33 7.99
N ALA A 61 20.01 4.51 6.94
CA ALA A 61 20.16 4.96 5.57
C ALA A 61 18.96 5.81 5.12
N THR A 62 17.74 5.40 5.50
CA THR A 62 16.51 6.13 5.17
C THR A 62 16.46 7.49 5.88
N PHE A 63 16.71 7.54 7.19
CA PHE A 63 16.74 8.80 7.93
C PHE A 63 17.91 9.70 7.51
N ALA A 64 19.06 9.13 7.13
CA ALA A 64 20.19 9.88 6.59
C ALA A 64 19.87 10.49 5.23
N ALA A 65 19.16 9.75 4.36
CA ALA A 65 18.68 10.27 3.08
C ALA A 65 17.70 11.43 3.28
N LEU A 66 16.75 11.29 4.21
CA LEU A 66 15.83 12.37 4.59
C LEU A 66 16.59 13.60 5.11
N LYS A 67 17.56 13.41 6.03
CA LYS A 67 18.36 14.51 6.58
C LYS A 67 19.19 15.22 5.52
N ALA A 68 19.83 14.48 4.62
CA ALA A 68 20.60 15.04 3.52
C ALA A 68 19.72 15.83 2.54
N SER A 69 18.46 15.40 2.37
CA SER A 69 17.49 16.06 1.48
C SER A 69 16.98 17.41 2.02
N GLU A 70 17.17 17.71 3.31
CA GLU A 70 16.84 19.05 3.84
C GLU A 70 17.73 20.16 3.25
N ASP A 71 18.92 19.81 2.76
CA ASP A 71 19.86 20.73 2.13
C ASP A 71 19.81 20.65 0.59
N ASP A 72 18.98 19.76 0.03
CA ASP A 72 18.80 19.61 -1.41
C ASP A 72 17.88 20.74 -1.97
N PRO A 73 18.32 21.49 -3.00
CA PRO A 73 17.54 22.61 -3.54
C PRO A 73 16.16 22.25 -4.10
N GLN A 74 15.94 21.00 -4.53
CA GLN A 74 14.67 20.52 -5.06
C GLN A 74 13.76 19.94 -3.98
N LEU A 75 14.33 19.38 -2.90
CA LEU A 75 13.57 18.68 -1.87
C LEU A 75 13.33 19.50 -0.59
N ALA A 76 14.20 20.47 -0.27
CA ALA A 76 14.14 21.21 0.99
C ALA A 76 12.78 21.87 1.24
N LEU A 77 12.25 22.61 0.25
CA LEU A 77 10.98 23.31 0.40
C LEU A 77 9.77 22.35 0.44
N PRO A 78 9.63 21.35 -0.47
CA PRO A 78 8.61 20.31 -0.33
C PRO A 78 8.62 19.61 1.03
N LEU A 79 9.80 19.23 1.54
CA LEU A 79 9.96 18.59 2.84
C LEU A 79 9.48 19.48 3.98
N GLN A 80 9.85 20.76 3.98
CA GLN A 80 9.40 21.71 5.00
C GLN A 80 7.88 21.87 4.99
N HIS A 81 7.26 21.94 3.80
CA HIS A 81 5.81 22.04 3.68
C HIS A 81 5.09 20.78 4.15
N ALA A 82 5.57 19.59 3.76
CA ALA A 82 4.99 18.33 4.19
C ALA A 82 5.12 18.11 5.69
N LEU A 83 6.28 18.42 6.28
CA LEU A 83 6.49 18.40 7.72
C LEU A 83 5.52 19.35 8.45
N GLY A 84 5.37 20.58 7.95
CA GLY A 84 4.43 21.55 8.50
C GLY A 84 2.97 21.10 8.40
N ALA A 85 2.58 20.47 7.30
CA ALA A 85 1.23 19.94 7.10
C ALA A 85 0.92 18.79 8.07
N LEU A 86 1.84 17.84 8.23
CA LEU A 86 1.73 16.75 9.21
C LEU A 86 1.64 17.29 10.64
N MET A 87 2.46 18.27 11.01
CA MET A 87 2.41 18.84 12.35
C MET A 87 1.11 19.63 12.60
N ALA A 88 0.52 20.22 11.57
CA ALA A 88 -0.75 20.93 11.68
C ALA A 88 -1.94 19.99 11.98
N THR A 89 -1.82 18.69 11.69
CA THR A 89 -2.82 17.67 12.05
C THR A 89 -2.62 17.10 13.45
N GLY A 90 -1.64 17.61 14.21
CA GLY A 90 -1.35 17.17 15.59
C GLY A 90 -0.28 16.08 15.68
N THR A 91 0.30 15.64 14.56
CA THR A 91 1.42 14.70 14.53
C THR A 91 2.66 15.33 15.15
N SER A 92 3.37 14.60 16.00
CA SER A 92 4.64 15.09 16.56
C SER A 92 5.71 15.22 15.48
N GLN A 93 6.76 16.02 15.73
CA GLN A 93 7.84 16.19 14.76
C GLN A 93 8.58 14.87 14.46
N GLU A 94 8.68 13.98 15.45
CA GLU A 94 9.31 12.66 15.30
C GLU A 94 8.46 11.76 14.39
N GLU A 95 7.17 11.62 14.69
CA GLU A 95 6.23 10.84 13.87
C GLU A 95 6.15 11.39 12.45
N ALA A 96 6.14 12.71 12.28
CA ALA A 96 6.10 13.33 10.96
C ALA A 96 7.37 13.02 10.13
N ARG A 97 8.55 13.04 10.76
CA ARG A 97 9.79 12.60 10.11
C ARG A 97 9.78 11.12 9.78
N GLN A 98 9.20 10.29 10.64
CA GLN A 98 9.04 8.86 10.36
C GLN A 98 8.15 8.63 9.14
N MET A 99 7.03 9.34 9.01
CA MET A 99 6.17 9.26 7.83
C MET A 99 6.88 9.72 6.56
N LEU A 100 7.68 10.80 6.64
CA LEU A 100 8.50 11.25 5.49
C LEU A 100 9.61 10.25 5.13
N ALA A 101 10.24 9.62 6.13
CA ALA A 101 11.23 8.57 5.91
C ALA A 101 10.60 7.36 5.21
N LEU A 102 9.40 6.95 5.60
CA LEU A 102 8.65 5.89 4.91
C LEU A 102 8.37 6.24 3.45
N ALA A 103 7.99 7.48 3.14
CA ALA A 103 7.81 7.90 1.75
C ALA A 103 9.11 7.77 0.93
N PHE A 104 10.27 8.07 1.51
CA PHE A 104 11.57 7.87 0.85
C PHE A 104 11.88 6.39 0.62
N LEU A 105 11.52 5.55 1.58
CA LEU A 105 11.67 4.10 1.48
C LEU A 105 10.79 3.54 0.36
N ASP A 106 9.52 3.95 0.32
CA ASP A 106 8.60 3.57 -0.74
C ASP A 106 9.15 4.00 -2.10
N GLU A 107 9.58 5.26 -2.30
CA GLU A 107 10.18 5.68 -3.58
C GLU A 107 11.45 4.92 -3.95
N ALA A 108 12.20 4.40 -2.97
CA ALA A 108 13.42 3.66 -3.22
C ALA A 108 13.16 2.25 -3.76
N PHE A 109 12.01 1.64 -3.44
CA PHE A 109 11.70 0.23 -3.71
C PHE A 109 10.38 -0.02 -4.45
N ALA A 110 9.53 0.98 -4.62
CA ALA A 110 8.17 0.80 -5.14
C ALA A 110 8.10 0.44 -6.62
N PHE A 111 9.09 0.82 -7.42
CA PHE A 111 9.07 0.61 -8.87
C PHE A 111 10.18 -0.34 -9.28
N ASP A 112 9.82 -1.49 -9.87
CA ASP A 112 10.73 -2.51 -10.41
C ASP A 112 11.38 -2.04 -11.73
N VAL A 113 12.16 -0.97 -11.65
CA VAL A 113 12.92 -0.46 -12.79
C VAL A 113 14.42 -0.56 -12.47
N PRO A 114 15.15 -1.46 -13.15
CA PRO A 114 16.59 -1.57 -12.99
C PRO A 114 17.28 -0.23 -13.30
N ASP A 115 18.30 0.12 -12.50
CA ASP A 115 19.22 1.23 -12.75
C ASP A 115 18.59 2.64 -12.80
N LEU A 116 17.50 2.90 -12.08
CA LEU A 116 17.01 4.27 -11.94
C LEU A 116 17.92 5.12 -11.04
N ASP A 117 18.54 6.11 -11.67
CA ASP A 117 19.05 7.30 -11.00
C ASP A 117 17.99 7.86 -10.04
N PHE A 118 18.45 8.49 -8.96
CA PHE A 118 17.56 9.15 -8.02
C PHE A 118 16.72 10.22 -8.74
N ASP A 119 15.40 10.03 -8.76
CA ASP A 119 14.46 11.01 -9.30
C ASP A 119 13.97 11.93 -8.18
N ALA A 120 14.73 12.99 -7.94
CA ALA A 120 14.40 14.02 -6.95
C ALA A 120 13.05 14.71 -7.25
N ALA A 121 12.64 14.81 -8.52
CA ALA A 121 11.38 15.43 -8.89
C ALA A 121 10.19 14.55 -8.50
N LEU A 122 10.29 13.23 -8.70
CA LEU A 122 9.29 12.29 -8.22
C LEU A 122 9.19 12.33 -6.69
N VAL A 123 10.31 12.31 -5.97
CA VAL A 123 10.30 12.37 -4.50
C VAL A 123 9.69 13.68 -4.00
N ALA A 124 10.06 14.81 -4.61
CA ALA A 124 9.46 16.11 -4.29
C ALA A 124 7.93 16.11 -4.49
N GLU A 125 7.45 15.48 -5.57
CA GLU A 125 6.04 15.35 -5.89
C GLU A 125 5.30 14.44 -4.88
N THR A 126 5.87 13.28 -4.54
CA THR A 126 5.32 12.39 -3.51
C THR A 126 5.23 13.12 -2.17
N VAL A 127 6.30 13.78 -1.74
CA VAL A 127 6.31 14.56 -0.49
C VAL A 127 5.26 15.68 -0.51
N ALA A 128 5.11 16.38 -1.64
CA ALA A 128 4.07 17.41 -1.78
C ALA A 128 2.66 16.82 -1.65
N SER A 129 2.41 15.62 -2.21
CA SER A 129 1.11 14.95 -2.11
C SER A 129 0.70 14.62 -0.68
N ILE A 130 1.67 14.33 0.21
CA ILE A 130 1.41 14.09 1.65
C ILE A 130 0.68 15.29 2.25
N GLY A 131 1.07 16.51 1.89
CA GLY A 131 0.43 17.73 2.39
C GLY A 131 -1.06 17.84 2.02
N GLU A 132 -1.48 17.28 0.89
CA GLU A 132 -2.90 17.23 0.52
C GLU A 132 -3.62 16.02 1.13
N LEU A 133 -2.94 14.88 1.21
CA LEU A 133 -3.48 13.64 1.78
C LEU A 133 -3.83 13.79 3.26
N VAL A 134 -2.98 14.43 4.06
CA VAL A 134 -3.20 14.59 5.51
C VAL A 134 -4.40 15.48 5.86
N LYS A 135 -4.93 16.23 4.89
CA LYS A 135 -6.14 17.05 5.07
C LYS A 135 -7.42 16.24 4.93
N LEU A 136 -7.35 15.06 4.32
CA LEU A 136 -8.52 14.24 4.05
C LEU A 136 -8.99 13.57 5.34
N ASN A 137 -10.30 13.62 5.57
CA ASN A 137 -11.00 12.77 6.54
C ASN A 137 -11.88 11.74 5.82
N ASP A 138 -12.48 10.81 6.58
CA ASP A 138 -13.36 9.76 6.04
C ASP A 138 -14.49 10.32 5.17
N GLY A 139 -15.05 11.47 5.53
CA GLY A 139 -16.08 12.15 4.74
C GLY A 139 -15.56 12.67 3.39
N ASP A 140 -14.33 13.14 3.33
CA ASP A 140 -13.69 13.54 2.07
C ASP A 140 -13.44 12.33 1.17
N VAL A 141 -13.04 11.20 1.76
CA VAL A 141 -12.87 9.92 1.05
C VAL A 141 -14.20 9.44 0.46
N ASP A 142 -15.29 9.50 1.23
CA ASP A 142 -16.64 9.16 0.75
C ASP A 142 -17.06 10.06 -0.41
N VAL A 143 -16.76 11.36 -0.35
CA VAL A 143 -17.02 12.30 -1.45
C VAL A 143 -16.19 11.94 -2.69
N ILE A 144 -14.94 11.50 -2.52
CA ILE A 144 -14.09 11.02 -3.61
C ILE A 144 -14.73 9.82 -4.30
N VAL A 145 -15.17 8.81 -3.53
CA VAL A 145 -15.83 7.58 -4.01
C VAL A 145 -17.11 7.91 -4.76
N GLN A 146 -17.98 8.73 -4.16
CA GLN A 146 -19.26 9.10 -4.77
C GLN A 146 -19.05 9.91 -6.05
N ALA A 147 -18.18 10.91 -6.04
CA ALA A 147 -17.93 11.75 -7.20
C ALA A 147 -17.37 10.95 -8.38
N PHE A 148 -16.39 10.06 -8.15
CA PHE A 148 -15.79 9.27 -9.21
C PHE A 148 -16.78 8.27 -9.82
N SER A 149 -17.51 7.53 -8.99
CA SER A 149 -18.52 6.57 -9.47
C SER A 149 -19.66 7.25 -10.25
N HIS A 150 -19.99 8.52 -9.97
CA HIS A 150 -21.04 9.26 -10.67
C HIS A 150 -20.56 10.05 -11.89
N GLN A 151 -19.25 10.20 -12.11
CA GLN A 151 -18.69 10.85 -13.30
C GLN A 151 -18.80 10.00 -14.58
N THR A 152 -19.03 8.69 -14.43
CA THR A 152 -19.22 7.76 -15.54
C THR A 152 -20.70 7.52 -15.87
N ASN A 153 -20.98 6.81 -16.96
CA ASN A 153 -22.34 6.45 -17.34
C ASN A 153 -22.94 5.41 -16.37
N GLN A 154 -24.26 5.22 -16.41
CA GLN A 154 -24.97 4.33 -15.48
C GLN A 154 -24.50 2.87 -15.56
N ALA A 155 -24.04 2.40 -16.73
CA ALA A 155 -23.58 1.03 -16.92
C ALA A 155 -22.22 0.77 -16.25
N LEU A 156 -21.32 1.75 -16.27
CA LEU A 156 -19.96 1.64 -15.70
C LEU A 156 -19.88 2.04 -14.22
N ARG A 157 -20.92 2.66 -13.67
CA ARG A 157 -20.96 3.11 -12.28
C ARG A 157 -20.63 1.99 -11.26
N PRO A 158 -21.13 0.75 -11.38
CA PRO A 158 -20.78 -0.33 -10.45
C PRO A 158 -19.29 -0.68 -10.49
N LEU A 159 -18.69 -0.72 -11.69
CA LEU A 159 -17.26 -1.00 -11.87
C LEU A 159 -16.40 0.12 -11.26
N HIS A 160 -16.74 1.39 -11.53
CA HIS A 160 -16.01 2.53 -10.97
C HIS A 160 -16.13 2.58 -9.44
N TYR A 161 -17.30 2.24 -8.88
CA TYR A 161 -17.48 2.13 -7.44
C TYR A 161 -16.60 1.01 -6.85
N ALA A 162 -16.61 -0.18 -7.46
CA ALA A 162 -15.76 -1.28 -7.03
C ALA A 162 -14.27 -0.94 -7.12
N ALA A 163 -13.82 -0.28 -8.19
CA ALA A 163 -12.45 0.20 -8.34
C ALA A 163 -12.05 1.19 -7.24
N THR A 164 -12.93 2.13 -6.88
CA THR A 164 -12.68 3.04 -5.74
C THR A 164 -12.58 2.31 -4.42
N THR A 165 -13.47 1.37 -4.15
CA THR A 165 -13.42 0.59 -2.92
C THR A 165 -12.15 -0.25 -2.87
N ALA A 166 -11.81 -0.96 -3.94
CA ALA A 166 -10.62 -1.81 -4.02
C ALA A 166 -9.34 -1.00 -3.80
N LEU A 167 -9.16 0.12 -4.49
CA LEU A 167 -7.94 0.92 -4.37
C LEU A 167 -7.85 1.64 -3.04
N LEU A 168 -8.88 2.39 -2.65
CA LEU A 168 -8.79 3.24 -1.46
C LEU A 168 -8.78 2.42 -0.17
N SER A 169 -9.48 1.29 -0.11
CA SER A 169 -9.36 0.41 1.06
C SER A 169 -8.07 -0.40 1.11
N THR A 170 -7.33 -0.51 0.00
CA THR A 170 -5.99 -1.12 0.00
C THR A 170 -4.93 -0.08 0.37
N ALA A 171 -5.03 1.12 -0.21
CA ALA A 171 -4.04 2.16 -0.01
C ALA A 171 -4.23 2.92 1.31
N TRP A 172 -5.47 3.10 1.79
CA TRP A 172 -5.79 4.03 2.88
C TRP A 172 -6.47 3.35 4.08
N ASP A 173 -6.29 2.04 4.27
CA ASP A 173 -6.82 1.32 5.44
C ASP A 173 -6.28 1.86 6.77
N GLN A 174 -5.02 2.31 6.78
CA GLN A 174 -4.36 2.98 7.90
C GLN A 174 -4.38 4.51 7.77
N GLY A 175 -5.21 5.04 6.87
CA GLY A 175 -5.34 6.47 6.58
C GLY A 175 -4.70 6.91 5.25
N PRO A 176 -5.01 8.12 4.77
CA PRO A 176 -4.54 8.62 3.48
C PRO A 176 -3.01 8.70 3.36
N GLN A 177 -2.47 7.99 2.38
CA GLN A 177 -1.03 7.95 2.07
C GLN A 177 -0.78 7.88 0.55
N PRO A 178 0.44 8.16 0.08
CA PRO A 178 0.78 8.03 -1.33
C PRO A 178 0.48 6.63 -1.86
N ILE A 179 -0.14 6.54 -3.04
CA ILE A 179 -0.50 5.25 -3.66
C ILE A 179 0.75 4.65 -4.31
N THR A 180 1.12 3.42 -3.97
CA THR A 180 2.26 2.67 -4.56
C THR A 180 1.78 1.75 -5.68
N PRO A 181 2.69 1.21 -6.51
CA PRO A 181 2.36 0.16 -7.47
C PRO A 181 1.68 -1.05 -6.82
N GLU A 182 2.21 -1.53 -5.69
CA GLU A 182 1.59 -2.64 -4.95
C GLU A 182 0.13 -2.36 -4.58
N HIS A 183 -0.19 -1.14 -4.14
CA HIS A 183 -1.58 -0.76 -3.87
C HIS A 183 -2.47 -0.86 -5.12
N ALA A 184 -1.98 -0.40 -6.27
CA ALA A 184 -2.72 -0.42 -7.53
C ALA A 184 -2.90 -1.85 -8.08
N GLU A 185 -1.85 -2.67 -8.01
CA GLU A 185 -1.84 -4.06 -8.44
C GLU A 185 -2.79 -4.92 -7.58
N ARG A 186 -2.70 -4.80 -6.25
CA ARG A 186 -3.61 -5.48 -5.33
C ARG A 186 -5.05 -5.05 -5.52
N ALA A 187 -5.29 -3.78 -5.82
CA ALA A 187 -6.62 -3.28 -6.15
C ALA A 187 -7.16 -3.92 -7.44
N LEU A 188 -6.33 -4.08 -8.47
CA LEU A 188 -6.69 -4.75 -9.72
C LEU A 188 -7.05 -6.22 -9.47
N VAL A 189 -6.20 -6.97 -8.76
CA VAL A 189 -6.46 -8.39 -8.42
C VAL A 189 -7.76 -8.53 -7.63
N ARG A 190 -7.97 -7.67 -6.63
CA ARG A 190 -9.19 -7.69 -5.82
C ARG A 190 -10.43 -7.40 -6.66
N LEU A 191 -10.35 -6.45 -7.59
CA LEU A 191 -11.46 -6.11 -8.47
C LEU A 191 -11.87 -7.29 -9.36
N LEU A 192 -10.89 -8.01 -9.93
CA LEU A 192 -11.13 -9.20 -10.74
C LEU A 192 -11.74 -10.35 -9.92
N ALA A 193 -11.30 -10.52 -8.68
CA ALA A 193 -11.82 -11.55 -7.78
C ALA A 193 -13.27 -11.27 -7.33
N GLU A 194 -13.61 -10.02 -7.05
CA GLU A 194 -14.97 -9.62 -6.63
C GLU A 194 -15.97 -9.61 -7.80
N ARG A 195 -15.47 -9.51 -9.04
CA ARG A 195 -16.29 -9.41 -10.26
C ARG A 195 -15.81 -10.38 -11.34
N PRO A 196 -15.92 -11.71 -11.11
CA PRO A 196 -15.54 -12.70 -12.09
C PRO A 196 -16.40 -12.56 -13.34
N GLY A 197 -15.78 -12.20 -14.47
CA GLY A 197 -16.45 -11.92 -15.74
C GLY A 197 -16.33 -10.48 -16.24
N ASP A 198 -15.83 -9.55 -15.41
CA ASP A 198 -15.33 -8.28 -15.93
C ASP A 198 -14.02 -8.54 -16.69
N GLU A 199 -13.89 -8.00 -17.91
CA GLU A 199 -12.68 -8.12 -18.72
C GLU A 199 -11.53 -7.38 -18.02
N LEU A 200 -10.35 -8.00 -17.95
CA LEU A 200 -9.13 -7.44 -17.35
C LEU A 200 -8.87 -6.00 -17.80
N ASP A 201 -9.09 -5.71 -19.07
CA ASP A 201 -8.91 -4.39 -19.66
C ASP A 201 -9.88 -3.35 -19.08
N ALA A 202 -11.15 -3.72 -18.82
CA ALA A 202 -12.12 -2.82 -18.20
C ALA A 202 -11.78 -2.54 -16.73
N ALA A 203 -11.29 -3.55 -16.00
CA ALA A 203 -10.82 -3.39 -14.63
C ALA A 203 -9.59 -2.47 -14.56
N LEU A 204 -8.61 -2.69 -15.46
CA LEU A 204 -7.44 -1.84 -15.63
C LEU A 204 -7.82 -0.39 -15.93
N ASP A 205 -8.68 -0.17 -16.92
CA ASP A 205 -9.17 1.14 -17.32
C ASP A 205 -9.83 1.88 -16.14
N ALA A 206 -10.62 1.17 -15.32
CA ALA A 206 -11.28 1.76 -14.16
C ALA A 206 -10.28 2.21 -13.09
N VAL A 207 -9.24 1.41 -12.81
CA VAL A 207 -8.18 1.77 -11.84
C VAL A 207 -7.35 2.94 -12.36
N GLN A 208 -6.92 2.93 -13.64
CA GLN A 208 -6.18 4.04 -14.25
C GLN A 208 -7.00 5.34 -14.30
N ALA A 209 -8.30 5.25 -14.60
CA ALA A 209 -9.21 6.40 -14.54
C ALA A 209 -9.33 6.97 -13.13
N LEU A 210 -9.34 6.11 -12.10
CA LEU A 210 -9.36 6.55 -10.71
C LEU A 210 -8.05 7.25 -10.33
N LEU A 211 -6.89 6.68 -10.67
CA LEU A 211 -5.59 7.32 -10.44
C LEU A 211 -5.52 8.70 -11.08
N LYS A 212 -6.04 8.84 -12.30
CA LYS A 212 -6.17 10.14 -12.99
C LYS A 212 -7.10 11.11 -12.26
N ALA A 213 -8.22 10.64 -11.72
CA ALA A 213 -9.13 11.47 -10.94
C ALA A 213 -8.51 11.94 -9.61
N LEU A 214 -7.74 11.09 -8.94
CA LEU A 214 -6.96 11.45 -7.75
C LEU A 214 -5.87 12.46 -8.10
N SER A 215 -5.26 12.33 -9.27
CA SER A 215 -4.28 13.30 -9.75
C SER A 215 -4.87 14.69 -10.03
N GLY A 216 -6.08 14.75 -10.58
CA GLY A 216 -6.82 16.00 -10.73
C GLY A 216 -7.14 16.71 -9.40
N ARG A 217 -7.02 16.00 -8.27
CA ARG A 217 -7.19 16.53 -6.90
C ARG A 217 -5.86 16.80 -6.18
N GLY A 218 -4.71 16.56 -6.83
CA GLY A 218 -3.40 16.71 -6.21
C GLY A 218 -3.02 15.60 -5.23
N LEU A 219 -3.80 14.51 -5.16
CA LEU A 219 -3.55 13.38 -4.26
C LEU A 219 -2.55 12.36 -4.85
N VAL A 220 -2.36 12.41 -6.17
CA VAL A 220 -1.32 11.68 -6.91
C VAL A 220 -0.71 12.67 -7.89
N GLY A 221 0.57 12.96 -7.81
CA GLY A 221 1.16 13.88 -8.77
C GLY A 221 1.31 13.28 -10.18
N PRO A 222 1.51 14.12 -11.22
CA PRO A 222 1.58 13.67 -12.59
C PRO A 222 2.75 12.72 -12.91
N LEU A 223 3.93 12.90 -12.29
CA LEU A 223 5.06 11.99 -12.50
C LEU A 223 4.75 10.62 -11.91
N ARG A 224 4.20 10.58 -10.69
CA ARG A 224 3.78 9.36 -10.03
C ARG A 224 2.67 8.66 -10.80
N LEU A 225 1.67 9.40 -11.28
CA LEU A 225 0.59 8.86 -12.12
C LEU A 225 1.15 8.16 -13.36
N ALA A 226 2.12 8.75 -14.04
CA ALA A 226 2.72 8.15 -15.23
C ALA A 226 3.37 6.80 -14.91
N ARG A 227 4.18 6.74 -13.83
CA ARG A 227 4.85 5.51 -13.41
C ARG A 227 3.89 4.44 -12.89
N LEU A 228 2.86 4.84 -12.14
CA LEU A 228 1.82 3.91 -11.67
C LEU A 228 1.08 3.27 -12.85
N ASN A 229 0.73 4.06 -13.88
CA ASN A 229 0.06 3.52 -15.07
C ASN A 229 0.96 2.58 -15.87
N GLU A 230 2.26 2.87 -15.96
CA GLU A 230 3.25 1.99 -16.60
C GLU A 230 3.38 0.66 -15.85
N SER A 231 3.58 0.70 -14.52
CA SER A 231 3.66 -0.50 -13.67
C SER A 231 2.41 -1.36 -13.79
N LEU A 232 1.23 -0.72 -13.71
CA LEU A 232 -0.05 -1.42 -13.78
C LEU A 232 -0.31 -2.04 -15.16
N ALA A 233 0.17 -1.42 -16.23
CA ALA A 233 0.08 -1.98 -17.57
C ALA A 233 0.96 -3.22 -17.73
N LEU A 234 2.20 -3.18 -17.25
CA LEU A 234 3.10 -4.34 -17.23
C LEU A 234 2.51 -5.49 -16.41
N TYR A 235 2.01 -5.19 -15.21
CA TYR A 235 1.36 -6.19 -14.36
C TYR A 235 0.10 -6.78 -15.00
N ALA A 236 -0.69 -5.98 -15.71
CA ALA A 236 -1.85 -6.48 -16.44
C ALA A 236 -1.45 -7.39 -17.63
N GLU A 237 -0.31 -7.15 -18.28
CA GLU A 237 0.22 -8.07 -19.30
C GLU A 237 0.59 -9.42 -18.67
N GLU A 238 1.27 -9.41 -17.52
CA GLU A 238 1.60 -10.64 -16.78
C GLU A 238 0.36 -11.42 -16.35
N LEU A 239 -0.65 -10.73 -15.78
CA LEU A 239 -1.93 -11.35 -15.42
C LEU A 239 -2.65 -11.93 -16.63
N ARG A 240 -2.57 -11.28 -17.80
CA ARG A 240 -3.19 -11.80 -19.03
C ARG A 240 -2.54 -13.12 -19.43
N ASP A 241 -1.21 -13.18 -19.43
CA ASP A 241 -0.46 -14.39 -19.75
C ASP A 241 -0.79 -15.53 -18.77
N GLU A 242 -0.93 -15.24 -17.47
CA GLU A 242 -1.34 -16.23 -16.46
C GLU A 242 -2.76 -16.76 -16.69
N LEU A 243 -3.70 -15.88 -17.03
CA LEU A 243 -5.09 -16.26 -17.32
C LEU A 243 -5.21 -17.09 -18.60
N GLU A 244 -4.42 -16.79 -19.63
CA GLU A 244 -4.37 -17.56 -20.87
C GLU A 244 -3.66 -18.92 -20.71
N ALA A 245 -2.66 -18.99 -19.82
CA ALA A 245 -1.93 -20.23 -19.53
C ALA A 245 -2.68 -21.18 -18.57
N ALA A 246 -3.73 -20.69 -17.89
CA ALA A 246 -4.55 -21.52 -17.01
C ALA A 246 -5.22 -22.64 -17.84
N PRO A 247 -4.99 -23.93 -17.52
CA PRO A 247 -5.58 -25.01 -18.28
C PRO A 247 -7.10 -24.88 -18.22
N GLU A 248 -7.75 -24.89 -19.39
CA GLU A 248 -9.21 -25.02 -19.48
C GLU A 248 -9.62 -26.15 -18.53
N ALA A 249 -10.38 -25.81 -17.49
CA ALA A 249 -10.86 -26.79 -16.54
C ALA A 249 -11.51 -27.91 -17.35
N VAL A 250 -10.89 -29.10 -17.31
CA VAL A 250 -11.40 -30.30 -17.96
C VAL A 250 -12.84 -30.42 -17.50
N SER A 251 -13.78 -30.19 -18.43
CA SER A 251 -15.20 -30.39 -18.15
C SER A 251 -15.31 -31.80 -17.59
N PRO A 252 -15.84 -31.99 -16.38
CA PRO A 252 -16.04 -33.33 -15.88
C PRO A 252 -16.89 -34.06 -16.91
N ASP A 253 -16.32 -35.13 -17.48
CA ASP A 253 -16.99 -36.00 -18.44
C ASP A 253 -18.43 -36.24 -17.98
N ASP A 254 -19.37 -35.79 -18.81
CA ASP A 254 -20.82 -35.91 -18.64
C ASP A 254 -21.26 -37.35 -18.95
N ASP A 255 -20.54 -38.35 -18.41
CA ASP A 255 -20.76 -39.78 -18.65
C ASP A 255 -20.77 -40.62 -17.36
N ALA A 256 -21.04 -39.97 -16.22
CA ALA A 256 -21.46 -40.68 -15.02
C ALA A 256 -22.97 -40.95 -15.09
N THR A 257 -23.33 -42.07 -15.73
CA THR A 257 -24.66 -42.67 -15.59
C THR A 257 -25.01 -42.76 -14.08
N PRO A 258 -26.10 -42.14 -13.61
CA PRO A 258 -26.45 -42.22 -12.19
C PRO A 258 -26.79 -43.67 -11.84
N PRO A 259 -26.28 -44.21 -10.72
CA PRO A 259 -26.65 -45.56 -10.28
C PRO A 259 -28.16 -45.61 -10.00
N PRO A 260 -28.81 -46.75 -10.24
CA PRO A 260 -30.26 -46.87 -10.08
C PRO A 260 -30.64 -46.64 -8.62
N LEU A 261 -31.63 -45.77 -8.41
CA LEU A 261 -32.26 -45.52 -7.12
C LEU A 261 -32.88 -46.82 -6.60
N GLU A 262 -32.35 -47.33 -5.49
CA GLU A 262 -33.05 -48.35 -4.70
C GLU A 262 -34.31 -47.72 -4.08
N PRO A 263 -35.46 -48.41 -4.09
CA PRO A 263 -36.67 -47.91 -3.47
C PRO A 263 -36.46 -47.85 -1.95
N GLN A 264 -36.46 -46.63 -1.40
CA GLN A 264 -36.53 -46.46 0.05
C GLN A 264 -37.97 -46.70 0.51
N ASP A 265 -38.12 -47.74 1.33
CA ASP A 265 -39.36 -48.07 2.01
C ASP A 265 -39.81 -46.91 2.92
N ASP A 266 -41.07 -46.54 2.75
CA ASP A 266 -41.85 -45.64 3.61
C ASP A 266 -41.97 -46.25 5.02
N GLU A 267 -41.19 -45.76 5.98
CA GLU A 267 -41.53 -45.85 7.40
C GLU A 267 -41.45 -44.47 8.05
N ARG A 268 -42.61 -43.82 8.16
CA ARG A 268 -42.82 -42.68 9.06
C ARG A 268 -43.02 -43.20 10.48
N PRO A 269 -42.29 -42.69 11.48
CA PRO A 269 -42.75 -42.73 12.86
C PRO A 269 -43.49 -41.43 13.19
N ASP A 270 -44.76 -41.62 13.53
CA ASP A 270 -45.61 -40.69 14.26
C ASP A 270 -45.08 -40.57 15.71
N LEU A 271 -44.74 -39.36 16.15
CA LEU A 271 -44.51 -39.06 17.57
C LEU A 271 -45.12 -37.70 17.91
N THR A 272 -46.39 -37.77 18.27
CA THR A 272 -47.04 -36.86 19.21
C THR A 272 -46.60 -37.18 20.65
N ALA A 273 -46.75 -36.18 21.54
CA ALA A 273 -46.44 -36.17 22.99
C ALA A 273 -44.96 -35.88 23.35
N GLU A 274 -44.59 -35.06 24.33
CA GLU A 274 -45.38 -34.39 25.38
C GLU A 274 -44.58 -33.22 25.99
N VAL A 275 -45.35 -32.28 26.52
CA VAL A 275 -44.98 -31.15 27.39
C VAL A 275 -44.02 -31.54 28.51
N SER A 276 -43.04 -30.69 28.83
CA SER A 276 -42.62 -30.46 30.23
C SER A 276 -42.06 -29.04 30.37
N ALA A 277 -42.69 -28.30 31.28
CA ALA A 277 -42.33 -26.98 31.76
C ALA A 277 -41.64 -27.14 33.12
N ASP A 278 -40.56 -26.38 33.33
CA ASP A 278 -39.97 -25.90 34.59
C ASP A 278 -38.54 -25.44 34.25
N ALA A 279 -37.91 -24.43 34.84
CA ALA A 279 -38.23 -23.27 35.66
C ALA A 279 -36.86 -22.55 35.84
N LEU A 280 -36.87 -21.37 36.47
CA LEU A 280 -35.72 -20.63 37.03
C LEU A 280 -34.95 -19.76 36.02
N ASP A 281 -34.57 -18.52 36.32
CA ASP A 281 -34.87 -17.64 37.46
C ASP A 281 -34.52 -16.22 36.98
N ASP A 282 -35.21 -15.25 37.58
CA ASP A 282 -34.90 -13.83 37.51
C ASP A 282 -33.50 -13.54 38.09
N GLU A 283 -32.76 -12.59 37.53
CA GLU A 283 -31.96 -11.65 38.32
C GLU A 283 -31.71 -10.35 37.52
N ASP A 284 -32.25 -9.27 38.07
CA ASP A 284 -32.14 -7.86 37.65
C ASP A 284 -30.72 -7.30 37.85
N ASP A 285 -30.29 -6.40 36.95
CA ASP A 285 -29.90 -5.00 37.27
C ASP A 285 -29.78 -4.15 35.99
#